data_AF-A0A5P6PBR2-F1
#
_entry.id   AF-A0A5P6PBR2-F1
#
_cell.length_a   1.000
_cell.length_b   1.000
_cell.length_c   1.000
_cell.angle_alpha   90.00
_cell.angle_beta   90.00
_cell.angle_gamma   90.00
#
_symmetry.space_group_name_H-M   'P 1'
#
loop_
_entity.id
_entity.type
_entity.pdbx_description
1 polymer ?
#
loop_
_entity_poly.entity_id
_entity_poly.type
_entity_poly.pdbx_seq_one_letter_code
_entity_poly.pdbx_strand_id
1 'polypeptide(L)'
;MNSASEKFISLIFDKRLDEARALLRAHRGALTGDELPRLFGVEEALRAKIGQLGPGPSEQRRTLAGAYTAAHWLREQNYWDEAQAIYLDVVKRSLEMNEAFFLNDARLSRAVCLKNLGRMNEYELAKAEVPPGTTCLIDWVIWRVEDL
;
A
#
# COMPACT_ATOMS: atom_id res chain seq x y z
N MET A 1 1.94 -1.49 -23.44
CA MET A 1 1.11 -2.57 -22.89
C MET A 1 1.06 -2.36 -21.38
N ASN A 2 -0.11 -2.07 -20.81
CA ASN A 2 -0.20 -1.84 -19.37
C ASN A 2 0.08 -3.14 -18.62
N SER A 3 1.07 -3.09 -17.73
CA SER A 3 1.44 -4.14 -16.77
C SER A 3 0.25 -4.54 -15.90
N ALA A 4 0.30 -5.74 -15.31
CA ALA A 4 -0.74 -6.20 -14.38
C ALA A 4 -0.93 -5.22 -13.20
N SER A 5 0.14 -4.59 -12.74
CA SER A 5 0.12 -3.54 -11.71
C SER A 5 -0.62 -2.28 -12.14
N GLU A 6 -0.41 -1.80 -13.37
CA GLU A 6 -1.14 -0.64 -13.90
C GLU A 6 -2.63 -0.94 -14.08
N LYS A 7 -2.98 -2.17 -14.50
CA LYS A 7 -4.37 -2.62 -14.58
C LYS A 7 -5.00 -2.74 -13.20
N PHE A 8 -4.28 -3.28 -12.23
CA PHE A 8 -4.76 -3.39 -10.84
C PHE A 8 -5.04 -2.00 -10.25
N ILE A 9 -4.11 -1.05 -10.41
CA ILE A 9 -4.26 0.34 -9.94
C ILE A 9 -5.46 1.02 -10.61
N SER A 10 -5.65 0.84 -11.92
CA SER A 10 -6.82 1.37 -12.64
C SER A 10 -8.13 0.81 -12.07
N LEU A 11 -8.20 -0.50 -11.82
CA LEU A 11 -9.40 -1.14 -11.28
C LEU A 11 -9.73 -0.66 -9.86
N ILE A 12 -8.73 -0.42 -9.02
CA ILE A 12 -8.91 0.20 -7.70
C ILE A 12 -9.47 1.62 -7.84
N PHE A 13 -8.94 2.43 -8.77
CA PHE A 13 -9.44 3.78 -9.01
C PHE A 13 -10.86 3.85 -9.56
N ASP A 14 -11.20 2.91 -10.44
CA ASP A 14 -12.52 2.78 -11.03
C ASP A 14 -13.54 2.14 -10.07
N LYS A 15 -13.13 1.86 -8.81
CA LYS A 15 -13.93 1.13 -7.81
C LYS A 15 -14.37 -0.27 -8.27
N ARG A 16 -13.64 -0.86 -9.22
CA ARG A 16 -13.86 -2.20 -9.80
C ARG A 16 -13.05 -3.25 -9.05
N LEU A 17 -13.29 -3.33 -7.74
CA LEU A 17 -12.47 -4.10 -6.80
C LEU A 17 -12.56 -5.60 -7.02
N ASP A 18 -13.71 -6.11 -7.45
CA ASP A 18 -13.91 -7.53 -7.72
C ASP A 18 -13.02 -8.00 -8.88
N GLU A 19 -12.84 -7.14 -9.88
CA GLU A 19 -11.95 -7.40 -11.02
C GLU A 19 -10.49 -7.28 -10.62
N ALA A 20 -10.16 -6.28 -9.78
CA ALA A 20 -8.82 -6.13 -9.20
C ALA A 20 -8.42 -7.40 -8.43
N ARG A 21 -9.39 -7.96 -7.68
CA ARG A 21 -9.24 -9.20 -6.91
C ARG A 21 -9.14 -10.44 -7.80
N ALA A 22 -9.95 -10.52 -8.86
CA ALA A 22 -9.89 -11.61 -9.84
C ALA A 22 -8.53 -11.64 -10.54
N LEU A 23 -8.00 -10.46 -10.90
CA LEU A 23 -6.68 -10.31 -11.51
C LEU A 23 -5.58 -10.88 -10.60
N LEU A 24 -5.63 -10.60 -9.29
CA LEU A 24 -4.64 -11.12 -8.34
C LEU A 24 -4.80 -12.62 -8.05
N ARG A 25 -6.04 -13.11 -7.90
CA ARG A 25 -6.31 -14.56 -7.76
C ARG A 25 -5.77 -15.36 -8.94
N ALA A 26 -5.95 -14.84 -10.16
CA ALA A 26 -5.43 -15.44 -11.38
C ALA A 26 -3.91 -15.53 -11.42
N HIS A 27 -3.19 -14.70 -10.64
CA HIS A 27 -1.73 -14.65 -10.63
C HIS A 27 -1.09 -15.40 -9.45
N ARG A 28 -1.83 -15.82 -8.40
CA ARG A 28 -1.21 -16.46 -7.23
C ARG A 28 -2.02 -17.52 -6.45
N GLY A 29 -3.24 -17.87 -6.87
CA GLY A 29 -4.05 -18.87 -6.14
C GLY A 29 -5.00 -18.26 -5.10
N ALA A 30 -6.07 -18.99 -4.77
CA ALA A 30 -7.32 -18.47 -4.21
C ALA A 30 -7.26 -18.02 -2.73
N LEU A 31 -7.82 -16.83 -2.46
CA LEU A 31 -8.14 -16.31 -1.12
C LEU A 31 -9.41 -16.96 -0.56
N THR A 32 -9.53 -17.10 0.77
CA THR A 32 -10.65 -17.77 1.45
C THR A 32 -11.73 -16.78 1.93
N GLY A 33 -12.92 -17.30 2.25
CA GLY A 33 -14.13 -16.49 2.51
C GLY A 33 -14.08 -15.54 3.71
N ASP A 34 -13.22 -15.79 4.69
CA ASP A 34 -13.16 -15.03 5.95
C ASP A 34 -12.38 -13.71 5.85
N GLU A 35 -11.71 -13.46 4.72
CA GLU A 35 -10.87 -12.27 4.48
C GLU A 35 -11.69 -11.05 4.00
N LEU A 36 -12.96 -11.27 3.63
CA LEU A 36 -13.85 -10.28 3.01
C LEU A 36 -14.24 -9.09 3.90
N PRO A 37 -14.68 -9.26 5.17
CA PRO A 37 -15.11 -8.14 6.01
C PRO A 37 -13.96 -7.21 6.45
N ARG A 38 -12.74 -7.74 6.60
CA ARG A 38 -11.55 -6.95 6.95
C ARG A 38 -11.16 -5.98 5.84
N LEU A 39 -11.30 -6.43 4.59
CA LEU A 39 -10.98 -5.63 3.40
C LEU A 39 -11.88 -4.40 3.24
N PHE A 40 -13.17 -4.47 3.55
CA PHE A 40 -14.11 -3.35 3.33
C PHE A 40 -13.86 -2.15 4.27
N GLY A 41 -13.58 -2.39 5.55
CA GLY A 41 -13.31 -1.30 6.49
C GLY A 41 -11.97 -0.60 6.20
N VAL A 42 -10.98 -1.36 5.74
CA VAL A 42 -9.69 -0.83 5.29
C VAL A 42 -9.85 -0.04 3.99
N GLU A 43 -10.60 -0.56 3.02
CA GLU A 43 -10.83 0.14 1.75
C GLU A 43 -11.51 1.50 1.95
N GLU A 44 -12.50 1.59 2.84
CA GLU A 44 -13.14 2.88 3.15
C GLU A 44 -12.20 3.83 3.92
N ALA A 45 -11.35 3.33 4.82
CA ALA A 45 -10.33 4.15 5.46
C ALA A 45 -9.31 4.70 4.43
N LEU A 46 -8.93 3.88 3.45
CA LEU A 46 -8.07 4.33 2.35
C LEU A 46 -8.79 5.31 1.43
N ARG A 47 -10.05 5.05 1.09
CA ARG A 47 -10.86 5.97 0.30
C ARG A 47 -11.03 7.31 0.99
N ALA A 48 -11.22 7.31 2.31
CA ALA A 48 -11.25 8.53 3.11
C ALA A 48 -9.90 9.26 3.08
N LYS A 49 -8.78 8.55 3.24
CA LYS A 49 -7.42 9.12 3.14
C LYS A 49 -7.11 9.68 1.75
N ILE A 50 -7.58 9.04 0.68
CA ILE A 50 -7.48 9.55 -0.70
C ILE A 50 -8.44 10.73 -0.91
N GLY A 51 -9.63 10.70 -0.31
CA GLY A 51 -10.59 11.80 -0.33
C GLY A 51 -10.02 13.09 0.27
N GLN A 52 -9.08 12.97 1.21
CA GLN A 52 -8.35 14.11 1.78
C GLN A 52 -7.37 14.77 0.81
N LEU A 53 -7.11 14.20 -0.38
CA LEU A 53 -6.31 14.86 -1.42
C LEU A 53 -7.01 16.11 -2.00
N GLY A 54 -8.29 16.30 -1.73
CA GLY A 54 -9.08 17.46 -2.17
C GLY A 54 -9.56 17.36 -3.62
N PRO A 55 -10.31 18.37 -4.12
CA PRO A 55 -10.78 18.39 -5.50
C PRO A 55 -9.64 18.77 -6.48
N GLY A 56 -9.44 17.95 -7.51
CA GLY A 56 -8.47 18.20 -8.59
C GLY A 56 -6.99 17.87 -8.30
N PRO A 57 -6.64 16.75 -7.64
CA PRO A 57 -5.25 16.35 -7.47
C PRO A 57 -4.58 16.13 -8.84
N SER A 58 -3.30 16.50 -8.96
CA SER A 58 -2.52 16.24 -10.16
C SER A 58 -2.58 14.75 -10.54
N GLU A 59 -2.44 14.44 -11.82
CA GLU A 59 -2.39 13.05 -12.29
C GLU A 59 -1.34 12.24 -11.54
N GLN A 60 -0.19 12.84 -11.24
CA GLN A 60 0.88 12.21 -10.47
C GLN A 60 0.45 11.86 -9.04
N ARG A 61 -0.27 12.76 -8.34
CA ARG A 61 -0.81 12.47 -7.00
C ARG A 61 -1.90 11.40 -7.04
N ARG A 62 -2.69 11.33 -8.11
CA ARG A 62 -3.62 10.22 -8.33
C ARG A 62 -2.84 8.92 -8.51
N THR A 63 -1.88 8.86 -9.41
CA THR A 63 -1.05 7.65 -9.59
C THR A 63 -0.41 7.19 -8.28
N LEU A 64 0.15 8.12 -7.49
CA LEU A 64 0.76 7.84 -6.19
C LEU A 64 -0.25 7.26 -5.19
N ALA A 65 -1.45 7.85 -5.10
CA ALA A 65 -2.52 7.36 -4.25
C ALA A 65 -2.98 5.95 -4.63
N GLY A 66 -3.01 5.63 -5.93
CA GLY A 66 -3.39 4.31 -6.41
C GLY A 66 -2.34 3.27 -6.12
N ALA A 67 -1.08 3.59 -6.35
CA ALA A 67 0.04 2.73 -6.00
C ALA A 67 0.06 2.46 -4.49
N TYR A 68 -0.14 3.48 -3.66
CA TYR A 68 -0.25 3.30 -2.21
C TYR A 68 -1.42 2.39 -1.83
N THR A 69 -2.59 2.59 -2.44
CA THR A 69 -3.78 1.77 -2.17
C THR A 69 -3.59 0.33 -2.58
N ALA A 70 -2.97 0.11 -3.74
CA ALA A 70 -2.63 -1.20 -4.22
C ALA A 70 -1.66 -1.93 -3.28
N ALA A 71 -0.58 -1.26 -2.87
CA ALA A 71 0.40 -1.81 -1.93
C ALA A 71 -0.23 -2.18 -0.59
N HIS A 72 -1.10 -1.31 -0.07
CA HIS A 72 -1.81 -1.56 1.17
C HIS A 72 -2.75 -2.76 1.07
N TRP A 73 -3.54 -2.84 0.01
CA TRP A 73 -4.41 -3.99 -0.22
C TRP A 73 -3.64 -5.31 -0.31
N LEU A 74 -2.51 -5.31 -1.03
CA LEU A 74 -1.63 -6.47 -1.15
C LEU A 74 -1.07 -6.88 0.22
N ARG A 75 -0.65 -5.91 1.02
CA ARG A 75 -0.13 -6.12 2.37
C ARG A 75 -1.16 -6.78 3.28
N GLU A 76 -2.40 -6.29 3.31
CA GLU A 76 -3.50 -6.87 4.12
C GLU A 76 -3.89 -8.29 3.71
N GLN A 77 -3.50 -8.71 2.51
CA GLN A 77 -3.70 -10.07 2.02
C GLN A 77 -2.39 -10.89 2.08
N ASN A 78 -1.41 -10.43 2.86
CA ASN A 78 -0.12 -11.07 3.08
C ASN A 78 0.73 -11.25 1.80
N TYR A 79 0.45 -10.50 0.73
CA TYR A 79 1.31 -10.40 -0.46
C TYR A 79 2.50 -9.46 -0.17
N TRP A 80 3.34 -9.85 0.80
CA TRP A 80 4.37 -8.99 1.37
C TRP A 80 5.43 -8.54 0.37
N ASP A 81 5.83 -9.41 -0.56
CA ASP A 81 6.88 -9.11 -1.53
C ASP A 81 6.39 -8.13 -2.62
N GLU A 82 5.16 -8.32 -3.09
CA GLU A 82 4.52 -7.40 -4.02
C GLU A 82 4.22 -6.04 -3.35
N ALA A 83 3.73 -6.07 -2.11
CA ALA A 83 3.45 -4.87 -1.35
C ALA A 83 4.71 -4.04 -1.09
N GLN A 84 5.82 -4.65 -0.63
CA GLN A 84 7.05 -3.91 -0.37
C GLN A 84 7.62 -3.26 -1.64
N ALA A 85 7.51 -3.94 -2.79
CA ALA A 85 8.00 -3.43 -4.06
C ALA A 85 7.20 -2.18 -4.50
N ILE A 86 5.88 -2.21 -4.36
CA ILE A 86 5.04 -1.05 -4.69
C ILE A 86 5.23 0.07 -3.67
N TYR A 87 5.34 -0.23 -2.37
CA TYR A 87 5.67 0.81 -1.39
C TYR A 87 7.01 1.49 -1.66
N LEU A 88 8.03 0.74 -2.12
CA LEU A 88 9.29 1.33 -2.55
C LEU A 88 9.11 2.30 -3.73
N ASP A 89 8.26 1.97 -4.70
CA ASP A 89 7.93 2.87 -5.82
C ASP A 89 7.18 4.13 -5.34
N VAL A 90 6.23 3.98 -4.41
CA VAL A 90 5.54 5.11 -3.77
C VAL A 90 6.55 6.02 -3.07
N VAL A 91 7.49 5.47 -2.30
CA VAL A 91 8.54 6.25 -1.62
C VAL A 91 9.39 7.03 -2.62
N LYS A 92 9.88 6.37 -3.68
CA LYS A 92 10.70 7.01 -4.72
C LYS A 92 9.96 8.18 -5.39
N ARG A 93 8.72 7.94 -5.83
CA ARG A 93 7.90 8.98 -6.48
C ARG A 93 7.55 10.12 -5.54
N SER A 94 7.23 9.82 -4.28
CA SER A 94 7.03 10.83 -3.25
C SER A 94 8.26 11.73 -3.10
N LEU A 95 9.46 11.18 -3.07
CA LEU A 95 10.70 11.95 -2.96
C LEU A 95 10.97 12.79 -4.24
N GLU A 96 10.80 12.20 -5.42
CA GLU A 96 10.96 12.90 -6.71
C GLU A 96 9.99 14.08 -6.85
N MET A 97 8.77 13.93 -6.34
CA MET A 97 7.74 14.96 -6.37
C MET A 97 7.81 15.94 -5.20
N ASN A 98 8.70 15.71 -4.22
CA ASN A 98 8.72 16.41 -2.94
C ASN A 98 7.34 16.40 -2.23
N GLU A 99 6.68 15.24 -2.22
CA GLU A 99 5.33 15.04 -1.70
C GLU A 99 5.32 14.10 -0.48
N ALA A 100 5.01 14.66 0.69
CA ALA A 100 5.09 13.96 1.96
C ALA A 100 3.85 13.11 2.29
N PHE A 101 2.71 13.33 1.63
CA PHE A 101 1.42 12.78 2.06
C PHE A 101 1.39 11.26 2.25
N PHE A 102 2.03 10.49 1.35
CA PHE A 102 2.14 9.02 1.45
C PHE A 102 3.52 8.54 1.89
N LEU A 103 4.51 9.44 1.98
CA LEU A 103 5.93 9.06 2.06
C LEU A 103 6.24 8.24 3.32
N ASN A 104 5.92 8.77 4.49
CA ASN A 104 6.31 8.15 5.75
C ASN A 104 5.47 6.89 6.03
N ASP A 105 4.19 6.92 5.70
CA ASP A 105 3.32 5.74 5.75
C ASP A 105 3.83 4.61 4.86
N ALA A 106 4.26 4.93 3.63
CA ALA A 106 4.82 3.96 2.71
C ALA A 106 6.15 3.38 3.21
N ARG A 107 7.01 4.21 3.82
CA ARG A 107 8.26 3.75 4.45
C ARG A 107 7.98 2.75 5.58
N LEU A 108 7.07 3.12 6.50
CA LEU A 108 6.70 2.26 7.63
C LEU A 108 6.07 0.95 7.13
N SER A 109 5.14 1.04 6.19
CA SER A 109 4.48 -0.13 5.62
C SER A 109 5.46 -1.05 4.86
N ARG A 110 6.45 -0.49 4.15
CA ARG A 110 7.53 -1.24 3.52
C ARG A 110 8.38 -1.98 4.56
N ALA A 111 8.77 -1.30 5.65
CA ALA A 111 9.55 -1.93 6.71
C ALA A 111 8.79 -3.12 7.33
N VAL A 112 7.49 -2.98 7.58
CA VAL A 112 6.62 -4.07 8.06
C VAL A 112 6.62 -5.26 7.08
N CYS A 113 6.49 -5.00 5.78
CA CYS A 113 6.51 -6.06 4.78
C CYS A 113 7.85 -6.81 4.76
N LEU A 114 8.98 -6.09 4.84
CA LEU A 114 10.32 -6.68 4.87
C LEU A 114 10.57 -7.52 6.13
N LYS A 115 10.06 -7.07 7.28
CA LYS A 115 10.07 -7.82 8.54
C LYS A 115 9.31 -9.15 8.39
N ASN A 116 8.11 -9.12 7.81
CA ASN A 116 7.31 -10.32 7.57
C ASN A 116 7.94 -11.29 6.55
N LEU A 117 8.73 -10.78 5.60
CA LEU A 117 9.51 -11.60 4.67
C LEU A 117 10.79 -12.18 5.28
N GLY A 118 11.18 -11.77 6.49
CA GLY A 118 12.46 -12.15 7.10
C GLY A 118 13.69 -11.51 6.42
N ARG A 119 13.52 -10.49 5.58
CA ARG A 119 14.60 -9.79 4.86
C ARG A 119 15.28 -8.75 5.77
N MET A 120 15.91 -9.22 6.85
CA MET A 120 16.33 -8.38 7.97
C MET A 120 17.28 -7.23 7.60
N ASN A 121 18.24 -7.46 6.71
CA ASN A 121 19.16 -6.39 6.28
C ASN A 121 18.41 -5.23 5.59
N GLU A 122 17.46 -5.55 4.73
CA GLU A 122 16.66 -4.55 4.03
C GLU A 122 15.65 -3.88 4.94
N TYR A 123 15.11 -4.65 5.89
CA TYR A 123 14.24 -4.15 6.94
C TYR A 123 14.93 -3.08 7.79
N GLU A 124 16.16 -3.30 8.27
CA GLU A 124 16.89 -2.30 9.08
C GLU A 124 17.15 -1.01 8.30
N LEU A 125 17.52 -1.13 7.02
CA LEU A 125 17.68 0.02 6.13
C LEU A 125 16.35 0.76 5.94
N ALA A 126 15.25 0.03 5.69
CA ALA A 126 13.93 0.61 5.53
C ALA A 126 13.45 1.32 6.80
N LYS A 127 13.68 0.71 7.97
CA LYS A 127 13.32 1.24 9.28
C LYS A 127 14.06 2.54 9.58
N ALA A 128 15.34 2.63 9.23
CA ALA A 128 16.14 3.84 9.43
C ALA A 128 15.63 5.05 8.63
N GLU A 129 14.91 4.82 7.53
CA GLU A 129 14.29 5.89 6.74
C GLU A 129 12.96 6.40 7.34
N VAL A 130 12.35 5.66 8.28
CA VAL A 130 11.05 6.00 8.87
C VAL A 130 11.27 7.05 9.97
N PRO A 131 10.68 8.26 9.86
CA PRO A 131 10.78 9.26 10.91
C PRO A 131 10.17 8.78 12.23
N PRO A 132 10.74 9.17 13.40
CA PRO A 132 10.16 8.90 14.71
C PRO A 132 8.70 9.37 14.80
N GLY A 133 7.86 8.63 15.52
CA GLY A 133 6.43 8.94 15.67
C GLY A 133 5.58 8.74 14.41
N THR A 134 6.15 8.20 13.32
CA THR A 134 5.34 7.76 12.17
C THR A 134 4.47 6.58 12.61
N THR A 135 3.18 6.65 12.26
CA THR A 135 2.22 5.60 12.57
C THR A 135 1.47 5.17 11.32
N CYS A 136 1.11 3.89 11.24
CA CYS A 136 0.21 3.40 10.20
C CYS A 136 -0.78 2.40 10.78
N LEU A 137 -1.96 2.33 10.17
CA LEU A 137 -2.98 1.35 10.55
C LEU A 137 -2.72 0.03 9.79
N ILE A 138 -2.60 -1.06 10.53
CA ILE A 138 -2.38 -2.41 10.01
C ILE A 138 -3.27 -3.35 10.81
N ASP A 139 -4.16 -4.10 10.15
CA ASP A 139 -5.05 -5.04 10.84
C ASP A 139 -5.80 -4.41 12.04
N TRP A 140 -6.21 -3.14 11.91
CA TRP A 140 -6.84 -2.34 12.98
C TRP A 140 -5.96 -2.02 14.20
N VAL A 141 -4.67 -2.36 14.14
CA VAL A 141 -3.65 -1.98 15.10
C VAL A 141 -2.88 -0.79 14.56
N ILE A 142 -2.70 0.23 15.39
CA ILE A 142 -1.80 1.34 15.06
C ILE A 142 -0.38 0.85 15.31
N TRP A 143 0.38 0.64 14.23
CA TRP A 143 1.80 0.36 14.30
C TRP A 143 2.57 1.65 14.34
N ARG A 144 3.55 1.72 15.23
CA ARG A 144 4.54 2.78 15.28
C ARG A 144 5.90 2.23 14.87
N VAL A 145 6.78 3.11 14.39
CA VAL A 145 8.16 2.72 14.09
C VAL A 145 8.89 2.15 15.31
N GLU A 146 8.48 2.57 16.51
CA GLU A 146 8.98 2.07 17.79
C GLU A 146 8.50 0.64 18.12
N ASP A 147 7.43 0.17 17.47
CA ASP A 147 6.91 -1.21 17.61
C ASP A 147 7.57 -2.20 16.62
N LEU A 148 8.41 -1.69 15.71
CA LEU A 148 9.16 -2.50 14.74
C LEU A 148 10.38 -3.18 15.35
#